data_AF-A0A382KX27-F1
#
_entry.id   AF-A0A382KX27-F1
#
_cell.length_a   1.000
_cell.length_b   1.000
_cell.length_c   1.000
_cell.angle_alpha   90.00
_cell.angle_beta   90.00
_cell.angle_gamma   90.00
#
_symmetry.space_group_name_H-M   'P 1'
#
loop_
_entity.id
_entity.type
_entity.pdbx_description
1 polymer ?
#
loop_
_entity_poly.entity_id
_entity_poly.type
_entity_poly.pdbx_seq_one_letter_code
_entity_poly.pdbx_strand_id
1 'polypeptide(L)'
;MEAKVNCDACPILCRISPGKTGSCDRYGNVDGKLKRMDPVILTQKAIDQNEAIVPFGEQTQEWDGSLLAPDVPVSPDTIFPTAVGAGTTYPDYKPAPFIIASKHEDVDMVTVVTEGIFSYCSFKIKIDTDRYIGPERTSVFCQGETVGHVMTAEYGSQMLSLGGVHHLTGGSKQEGRVTCEMMMDLGNKKAVEL
;
A
#
# COMPACT_ATOMS: atom_id res chain seq x y z
N MET A 1 -25.39 -3.61 24.50
CA MET A 1 -23.95 -3.34 24.66
C MET A 1 -23.35 -3.51 23.28
N GLU A 2 -22.85 -2.44 22.65
CA GLU A 2 -22.27 -2.56 21.30
C GLU A 2 -21.08 -3.51 21.34
N ALA A 3 -21.09 -4.49 20.44
CA ALA A 3 -20.09 -5.55 20.41
C ALA A 3 -18.77 -5.04 19.81
N LYS A 4 -17.65 -5.62 20.26
CA LYS A 4 -16.38 -5.46 19.56
C LYS A 4 -16.50 -6.06 18.16
N VAL A 5 -15.91 -5.39 17.18
CA VAL A 5 -15.83 -5.87 15.80
C VAL A 5 -14.46 -6.49 15.57
N ASN A 6 -14.41 -7.66 14.93
CA ASN A 6 -13.16 -8.19 14.38
C ASN A 6 -12.94 -7.54 13.02
N CYS A 7 -11.85 -6.80 12.87
CA CYS A 7 -11.45 -6.23 11.59
C CYS A 7 -10.71 -7.29 10.78
N ASP A 8 -11.28 -7.70 9.65
CA ASP A 8 -10.70 -8.66 8.70
C ASP A 8 -10.02 -7.99 7.51
N ALA A 9 -9.96 -6.66 7.49
CA ALA A 9 -9.36 -5.90 6.40
C ALA A 9 -7.83 -6.06 6.26
N CYS A 10 -7.16 -6.66 7.24
CA CYS A 10 -5.74 -7.00 7.17
C CYS A 10 -5.38 -8.16 8.14
N PRO A 11 -4.20 -8.79 7.99
CA PRO A 11 -3.79 -9.96 8.77
C PRO A 11 -3.61 -9.73 10.27
N ILE A 12 -3.60 -8.48 10.75
CA ILE A 12 -3.49 -8.15 12.19
C ILE A 12 -4.76 -8.54 12.95
N LEU A 13 -5.91 -8.62 12.28
CA LEU A 13 -7.18 -9.07 12.86
C LEU A 13 -7.58 -8.30 14.15
N CYS A 14 -7.49 -6.98 14.12
CA CYS A 14 -7.77 -6.13 15.29
C CYS A 14 -9.17 -6.37 15.86
N ARG A 15 -9.27 -6.46 17.19
CA ARG A 15 -10.54 -6.41 17.93
C ARG A 15 -10.86 -4.98 18.33
N ILE A 16 -11.72 -4.32 17.57
CA ILE A 16 -12.00 -2.89 17.70
C ILE A 16 -13.20 -2.66 18.61
N SER A 17 -12.96 -1.98 19.74
CA SER A 17 -14.02 -1.55 20.65
C SER A 17 -14.93 -0.49 20.01
N PRO A 18 -16.21 -0.38 20.41
CA PRO A 18 -17.11 0.64 19.90
C PRO A 18 -16.52 2.06 19.99
N GLY A 19 -16.65 2.83 18.91
CA GLY A 19 -16.13 4.20 18.81
C GLY A 19 -14.59 4.31 18.74
N LYS A 20 -13.87 3.20 18.55
CA LYS A 20 -12.41 3.19 18.40
C LYS A 20 -11.98 2.82 17.00
N THR A 21 -10.74 3.13 16.67
CA THR A 21 -10.03 2.68 15.48
C THR A 21 -9.20 1.43 15.77
N GLY A 22 -8.91 0.66 14.72
CA GLY A 22 -7.91 -0.40 14.75
C GLY A 22 -6.50 0.15 14.67
N SER A 23 -5.49 -0.71 14.80
CA SER A 23 -4.07 -0.29 14.91
C SER A 23 -3.53 0.49 13.71
N CYS A 24 -4.20 0.43 12.55
CA CYS A 24 -3.81 1.16 11.35
C CYS A 24 -4.57 2.49 11.17
N ASP A 25 -5.50 2.81 12.08
CA ASP A 25 -6.43 3.95 12.03
C ASP A 25 -7.40 3.99 10.83
N ARG A 26 -7.14 3.23 9.76
CA ARG A 26 -7.98 3.14 8.55
C ARG A 26 -9.38 2.60 8.78
N TYR A 27 -9.57 1.76 9.80
CA TYR A 27 -10.86 1.11 10.10
C TYR A 27 -11.26 1.33 11.55
N GLY A 28 -12.55 1.53 11.80
CA GLY A 28 -13.13 1.75 13.11
C GLY A 28 -14.43 0.99 13.31
N ASN A 29 -14.83 0.87 14.57
CA ASN A 29 -16.12 0.29 14.94
C ASN A 29 -17.14 1.42 15.13
N VAL A 30 -18.05 1.56 14.18
CA VAL A 30 -19.13 2.53 14.18
C VAL A 30 -20.45 1.77 14.24
N ASP A 31 -21.18 1.92 15.34
CA ASP A 31 -22.46 1.25 15.60
C ASP A 31 -22.38 -0.30 15.50
N GLY A 32 -21.27 -0.88 15.98
CA GLY A 32 -21.04 -2.33 15.90
C GLY A 32 -20.69 -2.84 14.50
N LYS A 33 -20.40 -1.95 13.54
CA LYS A 33 -20.01 -2.28 12.17
C LYS A 33 -18.59 -1.81 11.88
N LEU A 34 -17.84 -2.63 11.15
CA LEU A 34 -16.55 -2.21 10.61
C LEU A 34 -16.80 -1.13 9.56
N LYS A 35 -16.28 0.08 9.78
CA LYS A 35 -16.31 1.16 8.78
C LYS A 35 -14.90 1.62 8.51
N ARG A 36 -14.64 1.97 7.24
CA ARG A 36 -13.42 2.67 6.87
C ARG A 36 -13.53 4.11 7.37
N MET A 37 -12.51 4.60 8.06
CA MET A 37 -12.49 5.93 8.67
C MET A 37 -11.86 6.96 7.74
N ASP A 38 -10.83 6.54 6.99
CA ASP A 38 -10.12 7.43 6.06
C ASP A 38 -10.60 7.23 4.63
N PRO A 39 -11.00 8.31 3.92
CA PRO A 39 -11.32 8.22 2.51
C PRO A 39 -10.08 7.80 1.72
N VAL A 40 -10.29 7.10 0.60
CA VAL A 40 -9.19 6.86 -0.34
C VAL A 40 -8.75 8.23 -0.88
N ILE A 41 -7.44 8.54 -0.82
CA ILE A 41 -6.90 9.87 -1.18
C ILE A 41 -7.37 10.31 -2.58
N LEU A 42 -7.49 9.37 -3.52
CA LEU A 42 -8.01 9.64 -4.87
C LEU A 42 -9.45 10.16 -4.84
N THR A 43 -10.32 9.55 -4.02
CA THR A 43 -11.69 10.02 -3.81
C THR A 43 -11.71 11.40 -3.16
N GLN A 44 -10.86 11.65 -2.16
CA GLN A 44 -10.79 12.97 -1.52
C GLN A 44 -10.34 14.05 -2.51
N LYS A 45 -9.34 13.77 -3.35
CA LYS A 45 -8.90 14.69 -4.42
C LYS A 45 -10.03 15.00 -5.40
N ALA A 46 -10.79 14.00 -5.81
CA ALA A 46 -11.95 14.19 -6.68
C ALA A 46 -13.00 15.10 -6.03
N ILE A 47 -13.28 14.93 -4.72
CA ILE A 47 -14.18 15.84 -3.96
C ILE A 47 -13.61 17.26 -3.95
N ASP A 48 -12.33 17.42 -3.60
CA ASP A 48 -11.67 18.72 -3.49
C ASP A 48 -11.63 19.47 -4.84
N GLN A 49 -11.59 18.72 -5.95
CA GLN A 49 -11.63 19.23 -7.32
C GLN A 49 -13.05 19.34 -7.89
N ASN A 50 -14.08 19.01 -7.11
CA ASN A 50 -15.48 19.00 -7.50
C ASN A 50 -15.75 18.14 -8.75
N GLU A 51 -15.04 17.02 -8.87
CA GLU A 51 -15.24 16.00 -9.89
C GLU A 51 -16.38 15.06 -9.51
N ALA A 52 -16.97 14.39 -10.51
CA ALA A 52 -18.06 13.45 -10.28
C ALA A 52 -17.57 12.18 -9.56
N ILE A 53 -18.30 11.75 -8.53
CA ILE A 53 -18.02 10.54 -7.77
C ILE A 53 -19.23 9.63 -7.83
N VAL A 54 -18.97 8.34 -8.07
CA VAL A 54 -19.98 7.30 -8.04
C VAL A 54 -20.08 6.77 -6.62
N PRO A 55 -21.27 6.78 -5.99
CA PRO A 55 -21.44 6.20 -4.66
C PRO A 55 -21.16 4.69 -4.69
N PHE A 56 -20.57 4.15 -3.61
CA PHE A 56 -20.50 2.71 -3.44
C PHE A 56 -21.92 2.13 -3.39
N GLY A 57 -22.21 1.16 -4.25
CA GLY A 57 -23.49 0.45 -4.24
C GLY A 57 -23.73 -0.25 -2.89
N GLU A 58 -24.98 -0.32 -2.46
CA GLU A 58 -25.34 -1.13 -1.29
C GLU A 58 -25.06 -2.61 -1.59
N GLN A 59 -24.43 -3.34 -0.67
CA GLN A 59 -24.11 -4.77 -0.79
C GLN A 59 -25.35 -5.70 -0.87
N THR A 60 -26.55 -5.13 -0.98
CA THR A 60 -27.84 -5.80 -0.95
C THR A 60 -28.33 -6.29 -2.31
N GLN A 61 -27.65 -5.93 -3.41
CA GLN A 61 -27.98 -6.45 -4.75
C GLN A 61 -27.11 -7.67 -5.09
N GLU A 62 -27.72 -8.70 -5.69
CA GLU A 62 -26.97 -9.79 -6.34
C GLU A 62 -26.11 -9.18 -7.46
N TRP A 63 -24.80 -9.16 -7.25
CA TRP A 63 -23.85 -8.63 -8.22
C TRP A 63 -23.72 -9.61 -9.40
N ASP A 64 -24.03 -9.13 -10.60
CA ASP A 64 -23.99 -9.89 -11.85
C ASP A 64 -22.60 -9.92 -12.53
N GLY A 65 -21.58 -9.34 -11.88
CA GLY A 65 -20.22 -9.23 -12.42
C GLY A 65 -19.97 -7.97 -13.26
N SER A 66 -20.95 -7.08 -13.42
CA SER A 66 -20.75 -5.77 -14.04
C SER A 66 -19.82 -4.87 -13.21
N LEU A 67 -18.94 -4.09 -13.86
CA LEU A 67 -18.01 -3.20 -13.14
C LEU A 67 -18.70 -2.01 -12.46
N LEU A 68 -19.87 -1.62 -12.96
CA LEU A 68 -20.66 -0.51 -12.46
C LEU A 68 -22.12 -0.92 -12.35
N ALA A 69 -22.83 -0.32 -11.38
CA ALA A 69 -24.28 -0.45 -11.33
C ALA A 69 -24.92 0.08 -12.64
N PRO A 70 -26.06 -0.48 -13.08
CA PRO A 70 -26.65 -0.16 -14.39
C PRO A 70 -27.00 1.32 -14.59
N ASP A 71 -27.16 2.07 -13.50
CA ASP A 71 -27.53 3.48 -13.45
C ASP A 71 -26.34 4.45 -13.43
N VAL A 72 -25.10 3.94 -13.44
CA VAL A 72 -23.89 4.76 -13.47
C VAL A 72 -23.60 5.22 -14.90
N PRO A 73 -23.57 6.55 -15.19
CA PRO A 73 -23.49 7.07 -16.55
C PRO A 73 -22.03 7.14 -17.07
N VAL A 74 -21.30 6.03 -16.99
CA VAL A 74 -19.89 5.95 -17.39
C VAL A 74 -19.71 4.76 -18.33
N SER A 75 -19.01 4.96 -19.46
CA SER A 75 -18.75 3.87 -20.40
C SER A 75 -17.72 2.91 -19.80
N PRO A 76 -17.94 1.57 -19.84
CA PRO A 76 -16.95 0.59 -19.40
C PRO A 76 -15.54 0.81 -19.96
N ASP A 77 -15.44 1.26 -21.22
CA ASP A 77 -14.16 1.51 -21.92
C ASP A 77 -13.38 2.71 -21.34
N THR A 78 -14.07 3.58 -20.59
CA THR A 78 -13.50 4.77 -19.94
C THR A 78 -13.11 4.52 -18.48
N ILE A 79 -13.34 3.32 -17.97
CA ILE A 79 -13.01 2.94 -16.59
C ILE A 79 -11.58 2.41 -16.55
N PHE A 80 -10.80 2.91 -15.60
CA PHE A 80 -9.47 2.39 -15.28
C PHE A 80 -9.48 1.80 -13.86
N PRO A 81 -9.68 0.48 -13.69
CA PRO A 81 -9.68 -0.14 -12.37
C PRO A 81 -8.30 -0.03 -11.71
N THR A 82 -8.20 0.67 -10.57
CA THR A 82 -6.94 0.79 -9.83
C THR A 82 -6.77 -0.30 -8.75
N ALA A 83 -7.89 -0.95 -8.39
CA ALA A 83 -7.97 -1.95 -7.32
C ALA A 83 -7.51 -1.49 -5.91
N VAL A 84 -7.30 -0.19 -5.73
CA VAL A 84 -6.90 0.37 -4.43
C VAL A 84 -8.01 0.13 -3.42
N GLY A 85 -7.69 -0.61 -2.35
CA GLY A 85 -8.62 -0.87 -1.25
C GLY A 85 -9.49 -2.14 -1.40
N ALA A 86 -9.26 -2.96 -2.42
CA ALA A 86 -9.98 -4.21 -2.63
C ALA A 86 -9.67 -5.33 -1.60
N GLY A 87 -8.74 -5.12 -0.67
CA GLY A 87 -8.39 -6.10 0.37
C GLY A 87 -7.21 -7.00 -0.03
N THR A 88 -6.97 -8.06 0.76
CA THR A 88 -5.74 -8.85 0.71
C THR A 88 -5.95 -10.33 0.95
N THR A 89 -5.01 -11.14 0.43
CA THR A 89 -4.92 -12.59 0.64
C THR A 89 -3.69 -13.00 1.45
N TYR A 90 -2.92 -12.04 1.99
CA TYR A 90 -1.66 -12.33 2.69
C TYR A 90 -1.86 -13.13 4.02
N PRO A 91 -0.96 -14.09 4.37
CA PRO A 91 0.14 -14.61 3.55
C PRO A 91 -0.36 -15.41 2.35
N ASP A 92 0.28 -15.18 1.21
CA ASP A 92 -0.30 -15.36 -0.13
C ASP A 92 -0.33 -16.83 -0.60
N TYR A 93 -1.15 -17.66 0.05
CA TYR A 93 -1.51 -19.02 -0.41
C TYR A 93 -2.80 -19.03 -1.23
N LYS A 94 -3.37 -17.87 -1.55
CA LYS A 94 -4.57 -17.73 -2.37
C LYS A 94 -4.25 -16.88 -3.60
N PRO A 95 -4.74 -17.24 -4.80
CA PRO A 95 -4.63 -16.39 -5.98
C PRO A 95 -5.19 -14.99 -5.71
N ALA A 96 -4.73 -14.00 -6.49
CA ALA A 96 -5.22 -12.63 -6.43
C ALA A 96 -6.76 -12.61 -6.30
N PRO A 97 -7.32 -11.95 -5.27
CA PRO A 97 -8.75 -12.04 -4.97
C PRO A 97 -9.63 -11.48 -6.08
N PHE A 98 -9.08 -10.58 -6.90
CA PHE A 98 -9.75 -10.05 -8.07
C PHE A 98 -8.77 -10.01 -9.25
N ILE A 99 -9.25 -10.51 -10.38
CA ILE A 99 -8.60 -10.41 -11.67
C ILE A 99 -9.64 -9.78 -12.59
N ILE A 100 -9.38 -8.55 -13.01
CA ILE A 100 -10.29 -7.79 -13.86
C ILE A 100 -9.67 -7.71 -15.24
N ALA A 101 -10.36 -8.25 -16.25
CA ALA A 101 -10.05 -8.01 -17.64
C ALA A 101 -10.92 -6.85 -18.14
N SER A 102 -10.30 -5.91 -18.85
CA SER A 102 -10.96 -4.73 -19.43
C SER A 102 -10.25 -4.34 -20.72
N LYS A 103 -10.89 -3.50 -21.53
CA LYS A 103 -10.26 -2.86 -22.69
C LYS A 103 -10.16 -1.37 -22.41
N HIS A 104 -8.99 -0.78 -22.61
CA HIS A 104 -8.79 0.66 -22.48
C HIS A 104 -8.08 1.17 -23.74
N GLU A 105 -8.72 2.07 -24.49
CA GLU A 105 -8.20 2.61 -25.75
C GLU A 105 -7.70 1.51 -26.72
N ASP A 106 -8.54 0.49 -26.94
CA ASP A 106 -8.24 -0.69 -27.74
C ASP A 106 -7.11 -1.61 -27.24
N VAL A 107 -6.54 -1.35 -26.06
CA VAL A 107 -5.54 -2.20 -25.41
C VAL A 107 -6.21 -3.14 -24.41
N ASP A 108 -5.91 -4.44 -24.53
CA ASP A 108 -6.29 -5.42 -23.51
C ASP A 108 -5.55 -5.15 -22.20
N MET A 109 -6.30 -4.87 -21.14
CA MET A 109 -5.77 -4.55 -19.82
C MET A 109 -6.24 -5.60 -18.80
N VAL A 110 -5.28 -6.16 -18.06
CA VAL A 110 -5.54 -7.07 -16.94
C VAL A 110 -5.08 -6.41 -15.65
N THR A 111 -6.03 -6.10 -14.75
CA THR A 111 -5.75 -5.59 -13.42
C THR A 111 -5.77 -6.76 -12.43
N VAL A 112 -4.60 -7.06 -11.86
CA VAL A 112 -4.44 -8.11 -10.84
C VAL A 112 -4.27 -7.44 -9.49
N VAL A 113 -5.15 -7.77 -8.55
CA VAL A 113 -5.14 -7.17 -7.22
C VAL A 113 -4.25 -7.97 -6.29
N THR A 114 -3.19 -7.36 -5.80
CA THR A 114 -2.37 -7.91 -4.71
C THR A 114 -2.01 -6.80 -3.75
N GLU A 115 -2.09 -7.06 -2.45
CA GLU A 115 -1.62 -6.09 -1.45
C GLU A 115 -0.11 -6.31 -1.23
N GLY A 116 0.69 -5.38 -1.74
CA GLY A 116 2.08 -5.25 -1.34
C GLY A 116 2.15 -4.57 0.03
N ILE A 117 2.34 -5.33 1.10
CA ILE A 117 2.57 -4.72 2.42
C ILE A 117 3.91 -3.98 2.37
N PHE A 118 3.89 -2.66 2.63
CA PHE A 118 5.08 -1.80 2.54
C PHE A 118 6.27 -2.33 3.35
N SER A 119 6.02 -3.06 4.44
CA SER A 119 7.04 -3.69 5.26
C SER A 119 7.89 -4.75 4.53
N TYR A 120 7.49 -5.18 3.34
CA TYR A 120 8.22 -6.12 2.48
C TYR A 120 8.95 -5.43 1.34
N CYS A 121 8.75 -4.13 1.17
CA CYS A 121 9.39 -3.34 0.14
C CYS A 121 10.83 -2.99 0.53
N SER A 122 11.69 -2.87 -0.48
CA SER A 122 13.02 -2.27 -0.38
C SER A 122 13.29 -1.42 -1.62
N PHE A 123 14.21 -0.47 -1.49
CA PHE A 123 14.76 0.28 -2.60
C PHE A 123 16.13 -0.25 -2.98
N LYS A 124 16.31 -0.45 -4.28
CA LYS A 124 17.62 -0.66 -4.89
C LYS A 124 18.09 0.66 -5.48
N ILE A 125 19.09 1.27 -4.87
CA ILE A 125 19.56 2.62 -5.21
C ILE A 125 20.89 2.53 -5.93
N LYS A 126 20.95 3.09 -7.14
CA LYS A 126 22.19 3.38 -7.84
C LYS A 126 22.70 4.76 -7.41
N ILE A 127 23.94 4.83 -6.93
CA ILE A 127 24.62 6.10 -6.66
C ILE A 127 25.59 6.37 -7.80
N ASP A 128 25.36 7.46 -8.53
CA ASP A 128 26.23 7.91 -9.62
C ASP A 128 27.44 8.63 -9.03
N THR A 129 28.42 7.84 -8.59
CA THR A 129 29.64 8.34 -7.94
C THR A 129 30.82 7.43 -8.22
N ASP A 130 31.99 8.03 -8.39
CA ASP A 130 33.27 7.31 -8.45
C ASP A 130 33.85 7.04 -7.04
N ARG A 131 33.22 7.58 -5.99
CA ARG A 131 33.70 7.39 -4.62
C ARG A 131 33.34 6.01 -4.11
N TYR A 132 34.32 5.35 -3.49
CA TYR A 132 34.07 4.12 -2.75
C TYR A 132 33.22 4.40 -1.50
N ILE A 133 32.11 3.69 -1.34
CA ILE A 133 31.17 3.88 -0.22
C ILE A 133 31.25 2.77 0.83
N GLY A 134 32.14 1.80 0.63
CA GLY A 134 32.35 0.67 1.53
C GLY A 134 32.16 -0.69 0.85
N PRO A 135 32.53 -1.79 1.53
CA PRO A 135 32.45 -3.13 0.96
C PRO A 135 31.01 -3.63 0.91
N GLU A 136 30.75 -4.63 0.05
CA GLU A 136 29.46 -5.33 0.04
C GLU A 136 29.06 -5.82 1.43
N ARG A 137 27.77 -5.68 1.75
CA ARG A 137 27.13 -5.95 3.04
C ARG A 137 27.52 -5.02 4.18
N THR A 138 28.30 -3.96 3.95
CA THR A 138 28.48 -2.95 4.99
C THR A 138 27.15 -2.22 5.25
N SER A 139 26.85 -1.96 6.52
CA SER A 139 25.59 -1.34 6.94
C SER A 139 25.48 0.10 6.45
N VAL A 140 24.28 0.47 6.01
CA VAL A 140 23.89 1.87 5.77
C VAL A 140 23.05 2.34 6.95
N PHE A 141 23.30 3.56 7.43
CA PHE A 141 22.65 4.09 8.62
C PHE A 141 21.80 5.30 8.29
N CYS A 142 20.66 5.44 8.95
CA CYS A 142 19.89 6.68 8.93
C CYS A 142 19.49 7.00 10.37
N GLN A 143 19.73 8.22 10.83
CA GLN A 143 19.46 8.63 12.22
C GLN A 143 20.02 7.65 13.28
N GLY A 144 21.15 7.01 12.99
CA GLY A 144 21.81 6.03 13.87
C GLY A 144 21.27 4.59 13.79
N GLU A 145 20.18 4.34 13.07
CA GLU A 145 19.61 3.00 12.87
C GLU A 145 20.16 2.36 11.60
N THR A 146 20.37 1.04 11.61
CA THR A 146 20.72 0.31 10.37
C THR A 146 19.48 0.19 9.50
N VAL A 147 19.52 0.74 8.28
CA VAL A 147 18.35 0.79 7.39
C VAL A 147 18.56 0.03 6.08
N GLY A 148 19.72 -0.60 5.91
CA GLY A 148 20.09 -1.29 4.68
C GLY A 148 21.56 -1.65 4.65
N HIS A 149 22.05 -1.96 3.46
CA HIS A 149 23.45 -2.29 3.23
C HIS A 149 23.92 -1.93 1.81
N VAL A 150 25.23 -1.76 1.64
CA VAL A 150 25.87 -1.72 0.32
C VAL A 150 25.70 -3.08 -0.33
N MET A 151 25.17 -3.12 -1.54
CA MET A 151 25.00 -4.34 -2.32
C MET A 151 25.98 -4.39 -3.49
N THR A 152 25.95 -5.49 -4.24
CA THR A 152 26.83 -5.69 -5.40
C THR A 152 26.75 -4.52 -6.37
N ALA A 153 27.94 -4.02 -6.75
CA ALA A 153 28.08 -2.94 -7.71
C ALA A 153 27.57 -3.39 -9.09
N GLU A 154 26.86 -2.50 -9.79
CA GLU A 154 26.28 -2.79 -11.10
C GLU A 154 26.68 -1.71 -12.09
N TYR A 155 27.11 -2.10 -13.29
CA TYR A 155 27.50 -1.18 -14.35
C TYR A 155 28.52 -0.11 -13.91
N GLY A 156 29.48 -0.51 -13.05
CA GLY A 156 30.49 0.39 -12.49
C GLY A 156 29.97 1.36 -11.42
N SER A 157 28.70 1.27 -11.04
CA SER A 157 28.07 2.15 -10.06
C SER A 157 28.02 1.51 -8.68
N GLN A 158 28.13 2.34 -7.64
CA GLN A 158 27.90 1.91 -6.26
C GLN A 158 26.39 1.71 -6.03
N MET A 159 26.03 0.66 -5.30
CA MET A 159 24.63 0.24 -5.14
C MET A 159 24.27 0.05 -3.67
N LEU A 160 23.08 0.49 -3.28
CA LEU A 160 22.52 0.26 -1.94
C LEU A 160 21.22 -0.54 -2.03
N SER A 161 21.00 -1.41 -1.04
CA SER A 161 19.70 -2.00 -0.75
C SER A 161 19.19 -1.39 0.57
N LEU A 162 18.13 -0.59 0.51
CA LEU A 162 17.54 0.11 1.65
C LEU A 162 16.14 -0.44 1.96
N GLY A 163 15.84 -0.69 3.23
CA GLY A 163 14.56 -1.24 3.67
C GLY A 163 14.51 -2.77 3.66
N GLY A 164 13.30 -3.30 3.46
CA GLY A 164 13.03 -4.73 3.53
C GLY A 164 12.59 -5.20 4.91
N VAL A 165 12.05 -6.43 4.95
CA VAL A 165 11.40 -7.02 6.13
C VAL A 165 12.28 -6.99 7.38
N HIS A 166 13.58 -7.23 7.22
CA HIS A 166 14.53 -7.22 8.34
C HIS A 166 14.54 -5.88 9.06
N HIS A 167 14.67 -4.77 8.32
CA HIS A 167 14.73 -3.43 8.90
C HIS A 167 13.35 -2.88 9.27
N LEU A 168 12.30 -3.21 8.51
CA LEU A 168 10.95 -2.70 8.75
C LEU A 168 10.22 -3.42 9.88
N THR A 169 10.54 -4.71 10.13
CA THR A 169 9.81 -5.55 11.10
C THR A 169 10.67 -6.46 11.96
N GLY A 170 11.86 -6.84 11.50
CA GLY A 170 12.74 -7.78 12.21
C GLY A 170 13.58 -7.15 13.31
N GLY A 171 13.80 -5.83 13.23
CA GLY A 171 14.61 -5.05 14.13
C GLY A 171 13.85 -4.43 15.31
N SER A 172 14.37 -3.31 15.81
CA SER A 172 13.71 -2.54 16.86
C SER A 172 12.53 -1.74 16.33
N LYS A 173 11.60 -1.30 17.21
CA LYS A 173 10.52 -0.37 16.81
C LYS A 173 11.08 0.94 16.22
N GLN A 174 12.20 1.40 16.76
CA GLN A 174 12.85 2.63 16.29
C GLN A 174 13.46 2.42 14.90
N GLU A 175 14.16 1.31 14.68
CA GLU A 175 14.71 0.91 13.38
C GLU A 175 13.62 0.85 12.31
N GLY A 176 12.50 0.18 12.60
CA GLY A 176 11.38 0.10 11.67
C GLY A 176 10.75 1.45 11.34
N ARG A 177 10.60 2.33 12.35
CA ARG A 177 10.08 3.69 12.16
C ARG A 177 11.01 4.53 11.29
N VAL A 178 12.30 4.54 11.59
CA VAL A 178 13.32 5.32 10.86
C VAL A 178 13.47 4.80 9.43
N THR A 179 13.49 3.48 9.24
CA THR A 179 13.55 2.86 7.91
C THR A 179 12.34 3.26 7.07
N CYS A 180 11.13 3.20 7.63
CA CYS A 180 9.91 3.58 6.94
C CYS A 180 9.93 5.07 6.55
N GLU A 181 10.30 5.95 7.48
CA GLU A 181 10.40 7.40 7.26
C GLU A 181 11.42 7.71 6.15
N MET A 182 12.61 7.11 6.18
CA MET A 182 13.63 7.24 5.14
C MET A 182 13.10 6.81 3.77
N MET A 183 12.42 5.66 3.68
CA MET A 183 11.87 5.17 2.42
C MET A 183 10.75 6.07 1.90
N MET A 184 9.87 6.56 2.78
CA MET A 184 8.82 7.51 2.40
C MET A 184 9.42 8.81 1.87
N ASP A 185 10.44 9.34 2.52
CA ASP A 185 11.08 10.59 2.12
C ASP A 185 11.81 10.46 0.78
N LEU A 186 12.61 9.39 0.58
CA LEU A 186 13.24 9.11 -0.70
C LEU A 186 12.20 8.90 -1.82
N GLY A 187 11.14 8.13 -1.56
CA GLY A 187 10.06 7.90 -2.51
C GLY A 187 9.31 9.19 -2.91
N ASN A 188 9.28 10.17 -2.01
CA ASN A 188 8.73 11.51 -2.25
C ASN A 188 9.79 12.52 -2.73
N LYS A 189 10.95 12.06 -3.21
CA LYS A 189 12.04 12.89 -3.76
C LYS A 189 12.62 13.90 -2.77
N LYS A 190 12.53 13.63 -1.46
CA LYS A 190 13.18 14.44 -0.44
C LYS A 190 14.62 13.98 -0.22
N ALA A 191 15.45 14.87 0.28
CA ALA A 191 16.81 14.54 0.69
C ALA A 191 16.80 13.70 1.98
N VAL A 192 17.69 12.71 2.05
CA VAL A 192 17.92 11.88 3.24
C VAL A 192 19.43 11.78 3.49
N GLU A 193 19.84 11.82 4.76
CA GLU A 193 21.22 11.59 5.21
C GLU A 193 21.42 10.11 5.53
N LEU A 194 22.45 9.51 4.90
CA LEU A 194 22.77 8.08 4.90
C LEU A 194 24.26 7.83 5.18
#